data_AF-A0A2J7Q736-F1
#
_entry.id   AF-A0A2J7Q736-F1
#
_cell.length_a   1.000
_cell.length_b   1.000
_cell.length_c   1.000
_cell.angle_alpha   90.00
_cell.angle_beta   90.00
_cell.angle_gamma   90.00
#
_symmetry.space_group_name_H-M   'P 1'
#
loop_
_entity.id
_entity.type
_entity.pdbx_description
1 polymer ?
#
loop_
_entity_poly.entity_id
_entity_poly.type
_entity_poly.pdbx_seq_one_letter_code
_entity_poly.pdbx_strand_id
1 'polypeptide(L)'
;MQYGRQPPTRKNIRFWDNKLRTTGSLLRVKSPGKTRTSEENDGRIREAFQRSPRKSIRAVCLKLQIPLSTVHGALHKRLRLTAYKIQMIHALKPSDQVARTNFAVDLLERIDASPDFLCQVGFSDGATFRVSGAVNRYNCRIWGSQNPYVTCELERGNPNKNVWAGLMHDKLIGPFFFSEKTVAGRSYLDMLELYALPQLPPQTILQQDGAPPPC
;
A
#
# COMPACT_ATOMS: atom_id res chain seq x y z
N MET A 1 4.44 18.86 -52.42
CA MET A 1 3.97 18.29 -51.13
C MET A 1 3.79 16.79 -51.30
N GLN A 2 4.73 15.97 -50.81
CA GLN A 2 4.55 14.52 -50.75
C GLN A 2 3.80 14.18 -49.46
N TYR A 3 2.56 13.73 -49.58
CA TYR A 3 1.84 13.17 -48.46
C TYR A 3 2.43 11.78 -48.19
N GLY A 4 3.21 11.63 -47.10
CA GLY A 4 3.93 10.41 -46.71
C GLY A 4 3.06 9.24 -46.28
N ARG A 5 1.98 8.93 -47.00
CA ARG A 5 1.11 7.77 -46.77
C ARG A 5 0.77 7.10 -48.09
N GLN A 6 0.77 5.77 -48.12
CA GLN A 6 0.37 5.01 -49.30
C GLN A 6 -1.07 5.36 -49.72
N PRO A 7 -1.34 5.45 -51.02
CA PRO A 7 -2.67 5.81 -51.51
C PRO A 7 -3.73 4.77 -51.10
N PRO A 8 -4.96 5.20 -50.80
CA PRO A 8 -6.06 4.28 -50.51
C PRO A 8 -6.30 3.32 -51.67
N THR A 9 -6.60 2.06 -51.37
CA THR A 9 -6.91 1.06 -52.40
C THR A 9 -8.23 1.39 -53.11
N ARG A 10 -8.37 0.96 -54.37
CA ARG A 10 -9.60 1.12 -55.17
C ARG A 10 -10.87 0.66 -54.44
N LYS A 11 -10.75 -0.38 -53.60
CA LYS A 11 -11.84 -0.91 -52.77
C LYS A 11 -12.29 0.10 -51.71
N ASN A 12 -11.36 0.75 -51.03
CA ASN A 12 -11.66 1.78 -50.03
C ASN A 12 -12.28 3.02 -50.68
N ILE A 13 -11.79 3.42 -51.86
CA ILE A 13 -12.34 4.56 -52.62
C ILE A 13 -13.79 4.29 -53.03
N ARG A 14 -14.08 3.11 -53.61
CA ARG A 14 -15.46 2.73 -53.95
C ARG A 14 -16.37 2.63 -52.73
N PHE A 15 -15.86 2.10 -51.62
CA PHE A 15 -16.61 2.04 -50.36
C PHE A 15 -16.97 3.43 -49.84
N TRP A 16 -16.04 4.39 -49.87
CA TRP A 16 -16.28 5.77 -49.46
C TRP A 16 -17.24 6.51 -50.40
N ASP A 17 -17.12 6.35 -51.72
CA ASP A 17 -18.06 6.93 -52.69
C ASP A 17 -19.49 6.40 -52.48
N ASN A 18 -19.66 5.09 -52.34
CA ASN A 18 -20.97 4.50 -52.03
C ASN A 18 -21.51 4.99 -50.68
N LYS A 19 -20.66 5.08 -49.64
CA LYS A 19 -21.07 5.58 -48.33
C LYS A 19 -21.49 7.05 -48.39
N LEU A 20 -20.77 7.90 -49.12
CA LEU A 20 -21.15 9.30 -49.33
C LEU A 20 -22.47 9.42 -50.10
N ARG A 21 -22.65 8.66 -51.18
CA ARG A 21 -23.88 8.67 -51.99
C ARG A 21 -25.11 8.20 -51.19
N THR A 22 -24.92 7.25 -50.27
CA THR A 22 -26.03 6.66 -49.51
C THR A 22 -26.33 7.39 -48.20
N THR A 23 -25.32 7.81 -47.44
CA THR A 23 -25.51 8.40 -46.10
C THR A 23 -25.12 9.87 -46.00
N GLY A 24 -24.59 10.48 -47.07
CA GLY A 24 -24.14 11.88 -47.09
C GLY A 24 -22.97 12.20 -46.16
N SER A 25 -22.37 11.18 -45.52
CA SER A 25 -21.37 11.38 -44.47
C SER A 25 -20.38 10.21 -44.39
N LEU A 26 -19.09 10.53 -44.34
CA LEU A 26 -18.04 9.54 -44.06
C LEU A 26 -17.87 9.23 -42.58
N LEU A 27 -18.58 9.95 -41.69
CA LEU A 27 -18.47 9.75 -40.25
C LEU A 27 -18.76 8.29 -39.88
N ARG A 28 -17.97 7.77 -38.93
CA ARG A 28 -18.11 6.40 -38.47
C ARG A 28 -19.42 6.29 -37.68
N VAL A 29 -20.36 5.48 -38.17
CA VAL A 29 -21.55 5.10 -37.40
C VAL A 29 -21.07 4.35 -36.17
N LYS A 30 -21.52 4.76 -34.97
CA LYS A 30 -21.17 4.07 -33.73
C LYS A 30 -21.71 2.65 -33.83
N SER A 31 -20.82 1.67 -33.80
CA SER A 31 -21.21 0.27 -33.66
C SER A 31 -22.00 0.10 -32.36
N PRO A 32 -23.01 -0.78 -32.30
CA PRO A 32 -23.62 -1.17 -31.04
C PRO A 32 -22.48 -1.67 -30.15
N GLY A 33 -22.29 -1.02 -29.01
CA GLY A 33 -21.24 -1.42 -28.07
C GLY A 33 -21.42 -2.87 -27.61
N LYS A 34 -20.38 -3.45 -27.03
CA LYS A 34 -20.41 -4.79 -26.46
C LYS A 34 -21.60 -4.93 -25.49
N THR A 35 -22.34 -6.04 -25.58
CA THR A 35 -23.54 -6.32 -24.79
C THR A 35 -23.31 -6.07 -23.30
N ARG A 36 -24.19 -5.27 -22.71
CA ARG A 36 -24.20 -4.94 -21.28
C ARG A 36 -24.26 -6.23 -20.46
N THR A 37 -23.44 -6.38 -19.43
CA THR A 37 -23.60 -7.45 -18.45
C THR A 37 -24.97 -7.28 -17.75
N SER A 38 -25.71 -8.36 -17.50
CA SER A 38 -27.07 -8.28 -16.94
C SER A 38 -27.12 -7.52 -15.60
N GLU A 39 -28.19 -6.74 -15.39
CA GLU A 39 -28.44 -6.03 -14.12
C GLU A 39 -28.48 -6.98 -12.92
N GLU A 40 -28.88 -8.22 -13.16
CA GLU A 40 -28.85 -9.31 -12.17
C GLU A 40 -27.45 -9.56 -11.61
N ASN A 41 -26.42 -9.62 -12.48
CA ASN A 41 -25.04 -9.80 -12.04
C ASN A 41 -24.55 -8.61 -11.20
N ASP A 42 -25.00 -7.40 -11.54
CA ASP A 42 -24.65 -6.20 -10.77
C ASP A 42 -25.31 -6.20 -9.39
N GLY A 43 -26.55 -6.69 -9.28
CA GLY A 43 -27.23 -6.94 -8.02
C GLY A 43 -26.47 -7.92 -7.14
N ARG A 44 -26.09 -9.08 -7.70
CA ARG A 44 -25.32 -10.11 -6.98
C ARG A 44 -23.95 -9.61 -6.50
N ILE A 45 -23.27 -8.81 -7.32
CA ILE A 45 -21.99 -8.18 -6.94
C ILE A 45 -22.23 -7.16 -5.82
N ARG A 46 -23.25 -6.30 -5.94
CA ARG A 46 -23.60 -5.31 -4.91
C ARG A 46 -23.87 -5.99 -3.56
N GLU A 47 -24.71 -7.01 -3.54
CA GLU A 47 -25.05 -7.75 -2.32
C GLU A 47 -23.80 -8.40 -1.69
N ALA A 48 -22.93 -8.99 -2.51
CA ALA A 48 -21.69 -9.61 -2.02
C ALA A 48 -20.77 -8.62 -1.30
N PHE A 49 -20.64 -7.41 -1.82
CA PHE A 49 -19.82 -6.34 -1.21
C PHE A 49 -20.54 -5.60 -0.08
N GLN A 50 -21.86 -5.50 -0.09
CA GLN A 50 -22.63 -5.00 1.06
C GLN A 50 -22.50 -5.95 2.26
N ARG A 51 -22.65 -7.26 2.03
CA ARG A 51 -22.52 -8.27 3.09
C ARG A 51 -21.10 -8.39 3.63
N SER A 52 -20.09 -8.14 2.81
CA SER A 52 -18.68 -8.22 3.23
C SER A 52 -17.80 -7.26 2.43
N PRO A 53 -17.72 -6.00 2.88
CA PRO A 53 -16.97 -4.93 2.19
C PRO A 53 -15.47 -5.19 2.05
N ARG A 54 -14.91 -6.11 2.85
CA ARG A 54 -13.49 -6.47 2.90
C ARG A 54 -13.10 -7.59 1.92
N LYS A 55 -14.05 -8.19 1.20
CA LYS A 55 -13.73 -9.30 0.29
C LYS A 55 -12.89 -8.86 -0.90
N SER A 56 -12.01 -9.75 -1.34
CA SER A 56 -11.25 -9.53 -2.56
C SER A 56 -12.13 -9.72 -3.79
N ILE A 57 -11.84 -8.98 -4.87
CA ILE A 57 -12.51 -9.15 -6.16
C ILE A 57 -12.39 -10.60 -6.64
N ARG A 58 -11.24 -11.26 -6.42
CA ARG A 58 -11.02 -12.67 -6.79
C ARG A 58 -11.93 -13.62 -6.04
N ALA A 59 -12.14 -13.42 -4.73
CA ALA A 59 -13.06 -14.24 -3.95
C ALA A 59 -14.51 -14.09 -4.43
N VAL A 60 -14.92 -12.87 -4.81
CA VAL A 60 -16.26 -12.61 -5.37
C VAL A 60 -16.40 -13.20 -6.78
N CYS A 61 -15.37 -13.07 -7.62
CA CYS A 61 -15.27 -13.71 -8.93
C CYS A 61 -15.49 -15.22 -8.83
N LEU A 62 -14.77 -15.89 -7.93
CA LEU A 62 -14.89 -17.33 -7.70
C LEU A 62 -16.27 -17.70 -7.14
N LYS A 63 -16.78 -16.96 -6.16
CA LYS A 63 -18.07 -17.26 -5.52
C LYS A 63 -19.24 -17.09 -6.49
N LEU A 64 -19.22 -16.06 -7.32
CA LEU A 64 -20.31 -15.74 -8.25
C LEU A 64 -20.13 -16.39 -9.62
N GLN A 65 -18.95 -16.99 -9.89
CA GLN A 65 -18.54 -17.50 -11.20
C GLN A 65 -18.63 -16.42 -12.30
N ILE A 66 -18.24 -15.18 -11.96
CA ILE A 66 -18.27 -14.03 -12.86
C ILE A 66 -16.83 -13.61 -13.18
N PRO A 67 -16.47 -13.38 -14.46
CA PRO A 67 -15.12 -12.96 -14.83
C PRO A 67 -14.65 -11.70 -14.08
N LEU A 68 -13.35 -11.67 -13.74
CA LEU A 68 -12.72 -10.57 -13.00
C LEU A 68 -13.00 -9.19 -13.63
N SER A 69 -12.92 -9.09 -14.96
CA SER A 69 -13.17 -7.85 -15.71
C SER A 69 -14.59 -7.32 -15.50
N THR A 70 -15.56 -8.22 -15.38
CA THR A 70 -16.97 -7.91 -15.19
C THR A 70 -17.22 -7.41 -13.77
N VAL A 71 -16.66 -8.08 -12.77
CA VAL A 71 -16.73 -7.63 -11.37
C VAL A 71 -16.04 -6.27 -11.20
N HIS A 72 -14.85 -6.10 -11.76
CA HIS A 72 -14.13 -4.82 -11.72
C HIS A 72 -14.90 -3.69 -12.42
N GLY A 73 -15.48 -3.96 -13.59
CA GLY A 73 -16.34 -3.02 -14.30
C GLY A 73 -17.63 -2.70 -13.56
N ALA A 74 -18.22 -3.66 -12.85
CA ALA A 74 -19.38 -3.44 -11.98
C ALA A 74 -19.04 -2.48 -10.84
N LEU A 75 -17.97 -2.78 -10.09
CA LEU A 75 -17.55 -1.98 -8.95
C LEU A 75 -17.28 -0.53 -9.34
N HIS A 76 -16.44 -0.28 -10.34
CA HIS A 76 -15.98 1.07 -10.65
C HIS A 76 -16.96 1.86 -11.53
N LYS A 77 -17.54 1.25 -12.57
CA LYS A 77 -18.32 1.99 -13.57
C LYS A 77 -19.80 2.10 -13.22
N ARG A 78 -20.34 1.13 -12.45
CA ARG A 78 -21.79 0.97 -12.23
C ARG A 78 -22.17 1.22 -10.78
N LEU A 79 -21.46 0.58 -9.85
CA LEU A 79 -21.68 0.73 -8.41
C LEU A 79 -20.93 1.94 -7.81
N ARG A 80 -19.96 2.50 -8.56
CA ARG A 80 -19.09 3.62 -8.13
C ARG A 80 -18.45 3.39 -6.76
N LEU A 81 -18.06 2.14 -6.49
CA LEU A 81 -17.34 1.80 -5.27
C LEU A 81 -15.85 2.05 -5.46
N THR A 82 -15.24 2.63 -4.43
CA THR A 82 -13.80 2.87 -4.34
C THR A 82 -13.22 1.91 -3.31
N ALA A 83 -12.02 1.41 -3.59
CA ALA A 83 -11.27 0.59 -2.66
C ALA A 83 -10.44 1.48 -1.74
N TYR A 84 -10.87 1.60 -0.48
CA TYR A 84 -10.14 2.36 0.53
C TYR A 84 -9.10 1.48 1.22
N LYS A 85 -7.88 2.01 1.35
CA LYS A 85 -6.81 1.39 2.13
C LYS A 85 -7.04 1.71 3.60
N ILE A 86 -6.94 0.71 4.47
CA ILE A 86 -7.00 0.92 5.91
C ILE A 86 -5.77 1.75 6.32
N GLN A 87 -6.03 2.92 6.91
CA GLN A 87 -5.01 3.78 7.48
C GLN A 87 -4.89 3.46 8.98
N MET A 88 -3.67 3.20 9.42
CA MET A 88 -3.33 3.15 10.84
C MET A 88 -2.69 4.49 11.17
N ILE A 89 -3.40 5.33 11.91
CA ILE A 89 -2.94 6.67 12.25
C ILE A 89 -2.66 6.67 13.75
N HIS A 90 -1.44 7.05 14.14
CA HIS A 90 -1.15 7.43 15.52
C HIS A 90 -1.65 8.86 15.71
N ALA A 91 -2.45 9.09 16.77
CA ALA A 91 -2.93 10.43 17.08
C ALA A 91 -1.75 11.33 17.45
N LEU A 92 -1.47 12.34 16.62
CA LEU A 92 -0.46 13.36 16.90
C LEU A 92 -1.07 14.42 17.82
N LYS A 93 -0.37 14.74 18.89
CA LYS A 93 -0.69 15.88 19.75
C LYS A 93 -0.05 17.15 19.18
N PRO A 94 -0.62 18.35 19.40
CA PRO A 94 0.00 19.61 18.96
C PRO A 94 1.43 19.81 19.47
N SER A 95 1.76 19.29 20.66
CA SER A 95 3.12 19.28 21.21
C SER A 95 4.12 18.50 20.36
N ASP A 96 3.67 17.44 19.68
CA ASP A 96 4.53 16.57 18.88
C ASP A 96 5.04 17.30 17.63
N GLN A 97 4.25 18.25 17.10
CA GLN A 97 4.66 19.06 15.95
C GLN A 97 5.89 19.91 16.26
N VAL A 98 5.91 20.55 17.44
CA VAL A 98 7.04 21.38 17.87
C VAL A 98 8.26 20.50 18.10
N ALA A 99 8.12 19.40 18.84
CA ALA A 99 9.22 18.47 19.11
C ALA A 99 9.83 17.89 17.81
N ARG A 100 8.99 17.51 16.84
CA ARG A 100 9.45 16.98 15.54
C ARG A 100 10.15 18.03 14.70
N THR A 101 9.66 19.27 14.70
CA THR A 101 10.29 20.38 13.98
C THR A 101 11.66 20.68 14.56
N ASN A 102 11.75 20.79 15.89
CA ASN A 102 13.02 21.06 16.57
C ASN A 102 14.04 19.94 16.32
N PHE A 103 13.62 18.68 16.40
CA PHE A 103 14.48 17.54 16.08
C PHE A 103 14.97 17.58 14.62
N ALA A 104 14.08 17.91 13.67
CA ALA A 104 14.45 17.99 12.26
C ALA A 104 15.46 19.12 12.00
N VAL A 105 15.30 20.28 12.63
CA VAL A 105 16.23 21.40 12.51
C VAL A 105 17.59 21.05 13.12
N ASP A 106 17.62 20.53 14.34
CA ASP A 106 18.87 20.11 15.01
C ASP A 106 19.60 19.01 14.20
N LEU A 107 18.86 18.06 13.63
CA LEU A 107 19.44 17.02 12.79
C LEU A 107 20.06 17.59 11.52
N LEU A 108 19.40 18.56 10.86
CA LEU A 108 19.92 19.23 9.67
C LEU A 108 21.19 20.02 9.99
N GLU A 109 21.20 20.78 11.08
CA GLU A 109 22.38 21.54 11.51
C GLU A 109 23.58 20.63 11.78
N ARG A 110 23.38 19.45 12.37
CA ARG A 110 24.45 18.46 12.60
C ARG A 110 25.00 17.88 11.30
N ILE A 111 24.12 17.61 10.33
CA ILE A 111 24.51 17.13 9.00
C ILE A 111 25.33 18.20 8.26
N ASP A 112 24.91 19.46 8.34
CA ASP A 112 25.62 20.58 7.70
C ASP A 112 26.97 20.88 8.39
N ALA A 113 27.05 20.69 9.72
CA ALA A 113 28.27 20.92 10.49
C ALA A 113 29.34 19.83 10.26
N SER A 114 28.94 18.59 9.97
CA SER A 114 29.87 17.48 9.73
C SER A 114 29.37 16.55 8.63
N PRO A 115 30.08 16.46 7.48
CA PRO A 115 29.66 15.61 6.37
C PRO A 115 29.64 14.12 6.73
N ASP A 116 30.43 13.71 7.73
CA ASP A 116 30.51 12.32 8.20
C ASP A 116 29.55 12.01 9.36
N PHE A 117 28.74 12.98 9.80
CA PHE A 117 27.82 12.78 10.93
C PHE A 117 26.91 11.56 10.72
N LEU A 118 26.32 11.42 9.53
CA LEU A 118 25.43 10.29 9.23
C LEU A 118 26.15 8.94 9.21
N CYS A 119 27.46 8.91 8.96
CA CYS A 119 28.25 7.68 9.06
C CYS A 119 28.39 7.21 10.51
N GLN A 120 28.29 8.12 11.48
CA GLN A 120 28.34 7.79 12.91
C GLN A 120 26.97 7.44 13.49
N VAL A 121 25.88 7.58 12.72
CA VAL A 121 24.52 7.30 13.20
C VAL A 121 24.10 5.88 12.83
N GLY A 122 23.78 5.08 13.85
CA GLY A 122 23.10 3.80 13.69
C GLY A 122 21.62 3.93 14.01
N PHE A 123 20.74 3.62 13.05
CA PHE A 123 19.31 3.55 13.25
C PHE A 123 18.92 2.16 13.74
N SER A 124 18.09 2.05 14.77
CA SER A 124 17.61 0.74 15.22
C SER A 124 16.12 0.75 15.52
N ASP A 125 15.48 -0.39 15.30
CA ASP A 125 14.05 -0.56 15.55
C ASP A 125 13.69 -1.99 15.95
N GLY A 126 12.63 -2.11 16.73
CA GLY A 126 12.00 -3.36 17.12
C GLY A 126 10.72 -3.60 16.30
N ALA A 127 10.64 -4.73 15.61
CA ALA A 127 9.46 -5.14 14.86
C ALA A 127 8.83 -6.40 15.45
N THR A 128 7.52 -6.36 15.66
CA THR A 128 6.73 -7.54 16.04
C THR A 128 6.05 -8.14 14.81
N PHE A 129 6.48 -9.33 14.38
CA PHE A 129 5.87 -10.09 13.31
C PHE A 129 4.78 -11.02 13.85
N ARG A 130 3.60 -10.97 13.23
CA ARG A 130 2.49 -11.87 13.54
C ARG A 130 2.52 -13.06 12.59
N VAL A 131 2.50 -14.27 13.15
CA VAL A 131 2.45 -15.50 12.35
C VAL A 131 1.01 -15.81 11.88
N SER A 132 0.00 -15.20 12.51
CA SER A 132 -1.42 -15.52 12.25
C SER A 132 -2.04 -14.89 10.99
N GLY A 133 -1.32 -14.07 10.22
CA GLY A 133 -1.80 -13.52 8.94
C GLY A 133 -3.06 -12.64 9.00
N ALA A 134 -3.59 -12.37 10.20
CA ALA A 134 -4.93 -11.83 10.42
C ALA A 134 -5.15 -10.42 9.84
N VAL A 135 -4.08 -9.64 9.61
CA VAL A 135 -4.17 -8.32 8.97
C VAL A 135 -2.97 -8.09 8.06
N ASN A 136 -3.10 -8.42 6.77
CA ASN A 136 -2.14 -7.97 5.76
C ASN A 136 -2.58 -6.59 5.22
N ARG A 137 -1.95 -5.51 5.72
CA ARG A 137 -2.23 -4.11 5.34
C ARG A 137 -2.15 -3.84 3.83
N TYR A 138 -1.40 -4.65 3.08
CA TYR A 138 -1.28 -4.51 1.63
C TYR A 138 -2.50 -5.08 0.89
N ASN A 139 -3.15 -6.09 1.47
CA ASN A 139 -4.29 -6.79 0.87
C ASN A 139 -5.65 -6.38 1.47
N CYS A 140 -5.67 -5.73 2.64
CA CYS A 140 -6.90 -5.25 3.26
C CYS A 140 -7.39 -3.96 2.58
N ARG A 141 -8.38 -4.11 1.69
CA ARG A 141 -9.14 -3.00 1.08
C ARG A 141 -10.60 -3.08 1.51
N ILE A 142 -11.20 -1.93 1.78
CA ILE A 142 -12.63 -1.83 2.08
C ILE A 142 -13.31 -1.14 0.91
N TRP A 143 -14.28 -1.81 0.31
CA TRP A 143 -15.07 -1.25 -0.79
C TRP A 143 -16.23 -0.43 -0.25
N GLY A 144 -16.31 0.84 -0.66
CA GLY A 144 -17.38 1.75 -0.23
C GLY A 144 -17.61 2.86 -1.27
N SER A 145 -18.80 3.46 -1.25
CA SER A 145 -19.10 4.67 -2.03
C SER A 145 -18.48 5.92 -1.39
N GLN A 146 -18.20 5.86 -0.09
CA GLN A 146 -17.54 6.88 0.71
C GLN A 146 -16.48 6.22 1.60
N ASN A 147 -15.51 7.01 2.08
CA ASN A 147 -14.49 6.51 2.98
C ASN A 147 -15.14 6.06 4.30
N PRO A 148 -15.04 4.78 4.68
CA PRO A 148 -15.76 4.27 5.84
C PRO A 148 -15.06 4.58 7.18
N TYR A 149 -13.94 5.32 7.19
CA TYR A 149 -13.17 5.70 8.38
C TYR A 149 -12.94 4.55 9.36
N VAL A 150 -12.77 3.33 8.83
CA VAL A 150 -12.67 2.13 9.66
C VAL A 150 -11.33 2.11 10.36
N THR A 151 -11.38 2.27 11.67
CA THR A 151 -10.30 1.93 12.58
C THR A 151 -10.32 0.42 12.82
N CYS A 152 -9.12 -0.19 12.84
CA CYS A 152 -8.99 -1.60 13.19
C CYS A 152 -8.32 -1.65 14.55
N GLU A 153 -9.05 -2.11 15.56
CA GLU A 153 -8.46 -2.43 16.84
C GLU A 153 -7.63 -3.71 16.71
N LEU A 154 -6.50 -3.71 17.41
CA LEU A 154 -5.48 -4.73 17.28
C LEU A 154 -5.69 -5.77 18.39
N GLU A 155 -6.26 -6.93 18.06
CA GLU A 155 -6.36 -8.04 19.02
C GLU A 155 -4.95 -8.45 19.50
N ARG A 156 -4.78 -8.49 20.83
CA ARG A 156 -3.58 -8.92 21.55
C ARG A 156 -3.77 -10.39 21.94
N GLY A 157 -2.86 -11.29 21.52
CA GLY A 157 -2.90 -12.70 21.95
C GLY A 157 -2.33 -13.75 20.98
N ASN A 158 -2.10 -13.40 19.71
CA ASN A 158 -1.53 -14.32 18.72
C ASN A 158 -0.01 -14.56 18.93
N PRO A 159 0.55 -15.70 18.47
CA PRO A 159 1.99 -15.94 18.53
C PRO A 159 2.72 -14.90 17.68
N ASN A 160 3.52 -14.10 18.37
CA ASN A 160 4.31 -13.02 17.82
C ASN A 160 5.79 -13.40 17.90
N LYS A 161 6.57 -12.94 16.91
CA LYS A 161 8.02 -12.95 16.97
C LYS A 161 8.50 -11.50 17.01
N ASN A 162 9.18 -11.14 18.09
CA ASN A 162 9.82 -9.84 18.20
C ASN A 162 11.23 -9.96 17.61
N VAL A 163 11.57 -8.98 16.78
CA VAL A 163 12.86 -8.92 16.09
C VAL A 163 13.41 -7.53 16.30
N TRP A 164 14.70 -7.44 16.55
CA TRP A 164 15.43 -6.18 16.55
C TRP A 164 16.46 -6.16 15.43
N ALA A 165 16.65 -5.01 14.81
CA ALA A 165 17.75 -4.78 13.89
C ALA A 165 18.24 -3.35 13.98
N GLY A 166 19.55 -3.17 13.79
CA GLY A 166 20.23 -1.90 13.60
C GLY A 166 20.74 -1.77 12.17
N LEU A 167 20.73 -0.56 11.62
CA LEU A 167 21.22 -0.20 10.30
C LEU A 167 22.14 1.01 10.42
N MET A 168 23.34 0.86 9.90
CA MET A 168 24.32 1.93 9.71
C MET A 168 24.53 2.19 8.23
N HIS A 169 25.34 3.19 7.88
CA HIS A 169 25.62 3.53 6.49
C HIS A 169 26.30 2.39 5.70
N ASP A 170 27.05 1.51 6.37
CA ASP A 170 27.85 0.43 5.78
C ASP A 170 27.49 -0.98 6.30
N LYS A 171 26.65 -1.07 7.33
CA LYS A 171 26.42 -2.33 8.06
C LYS A 171 24.98 -2.50 8.51
N LEU A 172 24.51 -3.75 8.44
CA LEU A 172 23.31 -4.22 9.12
C LEU A 172 23.71 -5.02 10.36
N ILE A 173 23.08 -4.74 11.50
CA ILE A 173 23.27 -5.44 12.78
C ILE A 173 21.96 -6.16 13.12
N GLY A 174 22.00 -7.49 13.20
CA GLY A 174 20.78 -8.29 13.29
C GLY A 174 20.49 -9.07 12.01
N PRO A 175 19.29 -9.64 11.87
CA PRO A 175 18.18 -9.60 12.83
C PRO A 175 18.45 -10.40 14.11
N PHE A 176 18.11 -9.82 15.27
CA PHE A 176 18.09 -10.53 16.55
C PHE A 176 16.67 -10.96 16.88
N PHE A 177 16.46 -12.26 17.09
CA PHE A 177 15.14 -12.81 17.39
C PHE A 177 14.98 -13.02 18.89
N PHE A 178 14.00 -12.36 19.49
CA PHE A 178 13.66 -12.63 20.88
C PHE A 178 12.91 -13.95 20.99
N SER A 179 13.30 -14.74 21.99
CA SER A 179 12.60 -15.98 22.35
C SER A 179 11.29 -15.69 23.10
N GLU A 180 11.22 -14.55 23.79
CA GLU A 180 10.08 -14.13 24.60
C GLU A 180 8.96 -13.51 23.76
N LYS A 181 7.71 -13.71 24.20
CA LYS A 181 6.51 -13.13 23.54
C LYS A 181 6.43 -11.62 23.69
N THR A 182 6.92 -11.10 24.81
CA THR A 182 7.02 -9.67 25.12
C THR A 182 8.47 -9.41 25.45
N VAL A 183 9.08 -8.44 24.78
CA VAL A 183 10.44 -7.99 25.12
C VAL A 183 10.30 -7.23 26.44
N ALA A 184 10.93 -7.70 27.52
CA ALA A 184 11.06 -6.95 28.77
C ALA A 184 12.30 -6.03 28.71
N GLY A 185 12.31 -4.93 29.47
CA GLY A 185 13.42 -3.97 29.46
C GLY A 185 14.79 -4.60 29.73
N ARG A 186 14.84 -5.62 30.59
CA ARG A 186 16.07 -6.40 30.85
C ARG A 186 16.52 -7.22 29.65
N SER A 187 15.60 -7.95 29.00
CA SER A 187 15.93 -8.72 27.79
C SER A 187 16.40 -7.82 26.64
N TYR A 188 15.88 -6.58 26.56
CA TYR A 188 16.32 -5.58 25.61
C TYR A 188 17.72 -5.05 25.94
N LEU A 189 17.98 -4.75 27.21
CA LEU A 189 19.31 -4.33 27.68
C LEU A 189 20.36 -5.42 27.44
N ASP A 190 20.06 -6.67 27.79
CA ASP A 190 20.94 -7.81 27.56
C ASP A 190 21.25 -7.96 26.05
N MET A 191 20.25 -7.78 25.20
CA MET A 191 20.46 -7.77 23.74
C MET A 191 21.36 -6.60 23.31
N LEU A 192 21.18 -5.39 23.85
CA LEU A 192 22.05 -4.26 23.52
C LEU A 192 23.49 -4.51 23.97
N GLU A 193 23.71 -4.91 25.21
CA GLU A 193 25.04 -5.09 25.81
C GLU A 193 25.78 -6.30 25.26
N LEU A 194 25.09 -7.43 25.10
CA LEU A 194 25.72 -8.70 24.73
C LEU A 194 25.76 -8.92 23.22
N TYR A 195 24.84 -8.32 22.45
CA TYR A 195 24.73 -8.54 21.01
C TYR A 195 25.01 -7.28 20.18
N ALA A 196 24.34 -6.15 20.43
CA ALA A 196 24.41 -4.99 19.54
C ALA A 196 25.69 -4.14 19.72
N LEU A 197 25.95 -3.67 20.94
CA LEU A 197 27.08 -2.78 21.26
C LEU A 197 28.46 -3.34 20.87
N PRO A 198 28.77 -4.64 21.06
CA PRO A 198 30.05 -5.19 20.63
C PRO A 198 30.29 -5.13 19.12
N GLN A 199 29.23 -4.93 18.33
CA GLN A 199 29.29 -4.86 16.87
C GLN A 199 29.37 -3.43 16.33
N LEU A 200 29.25 -2.43 17.21
CA LEU A 200 29.22 -1.01 16.85
C LEU A 200 30.63 -0.40 16.94
N PRO A 201 31.02 0.45 15.98
CA PRO A 201 32.22 1.26 16.09
C PRO A 201 32.19 2.16 17.34
N PRO A 202 33.37 2.50 17.91
CA PRO A 202 33.46 3.53 18.95
C PRO A 202 32.81 4.84 18.50
N GLN A 203 32.18 5.55 19.43
CA GLN A 203 31.52 6.85 19.19
C GLN A 203 30.26 6.80 18.28
N THR A 204 29.71 5.60 18.02
CA THR A 204 28.43 5.50 17.31
C THR A 204 27.29 6.14 18.10
N ILE A 205 26.51 6.98 17.44
CA ILE A 205 25.25 7.54 17.94
C ILE A 205 24.13 6.55 17.58
N LEU A 206 23.58 5.87 18.58
CA LEU A 206 22.46 4.95 18.36
C LEU A 206 21.13 5.70 18.45
N GLN A 207 20.42 5.79 17.33
CA GLN A 207 19.06 6.31 17.26
C GLN A 207 18.06 5.17 17.53
N GLN A 208 17.16 5.41 18.49
CA GLN A 208 16.07 4.51 18.85
C GLN A 208 14.75 5.29 18.92
N ASP A 209 13.62 4.57 18.92
CA ASP A 209 12.34 5.19 19.19
C ASP A 209 12.21 5.59 20.67
N GLY A 210 11.37 6.59 20.94
CA GLY A 210 11.09 7.04 22.31
C GLY A 210 10.17 6.07 23.08
N ALA A 211 10.14 4.79 22.70
CA ALA A 211 9.34 3.82 23.42
C ALA A 211 9.89 3.70 24.84
N PRO A 212 9.05 3.84 25.89
CA PRO A 212 9.50 3.54 27.24
C PRO A 212 10.01 2.10 27.25
N PRO A 213 11.13 1.80 27.93
CA PRO A 213 11.60 0.44 28.06
C PRO A 213 10.42 -0.41 28.53
N PRO A 214 10.08 -1.51 27.83
CA PRO A 214 8.90 -2.28 28.18
C PRO A 214 9.04 -2.78 29.61
N CYS A 215 8.16 -2.28 30.49
CA CYS A 215 8.14 -2.60 31.91
C CYS A 215 8.03 -4.11 32.14
#